data_AF-A0A376F5V9-F1
#
_entry.id   AF-A0A376F5V9-F1
#
_cell.length_a   1.000
_cell.length_b   1.000
_cell.length_c   1.000
_cell.angle_alpha   90.00
_cell.angle_beta   90.00
_cell.angle_gamma   90.00
#
_symmetry.space_group_name_H-M   'P 1'
#
loop_
_entity.id
_entity.type
_entity.pdbx_description
1 polymer ?
#
loop_
_entity_poly.entity_id
_entity_poly.type
_entity_poly.pdbx_seq_one_letter_code
_entity_poly.pdbx_strand_id
1 'polypeptide(L)'
;MRYRLYSRLGLPGGTITRIFSLSITTNWLGYILLGGVIFTIGVVQLPAHWYIDEATLRILGIVLLLIIAVYLWACAFAKRRHMTIKGQKLVLPSWKFAVLQMAVSSANWMAMGAIIWLLIGEDVNYFFVLGVLLVSSIAGVIVHIPAGIGVLEAVFIALLAGEHVSQGTIIAALLAYRMLYYFLPLALATVCYLVLESRAKKLRAKNEKALAK
;
A
#
# COMPACT_ATOMS: atom_id res chain seq x y z
N MET A 1 -1.68 -10.91 12.71
CA MET A 1 -1.50 -10.02 13.89
C MET A 1 -2.74 -9.22 14.26
N ARG A 2 -3.39 -8.46 13.35
CA ARG A 2 -4.54 -7.58 13.68
C ARG A 2 -5.72 -8.30 14.38
N TYR A 3 -6.05 -9.53 13.95
CA TYR A 3 -7.14 -10.31 14.58
C TYR A 3 -6.89 -10.61 16.07
N ARG A 4 -5.65 -11.00 16.44
CA ARG A 4 -5.28 -11.25 17.83
C ARG A 4 -5.33 -9.99 18.69
N LEU A 5 -4.90 -8.85 18.16
CA LEU A 5 -4.88 -7.58 18.90
C LEU A 5 -6.30 -7.06 19.15
N TYR A 6 -7.15 -7.05 18.12
CA TYR A 6 -8.53 -6.58 18.25
C TYR A 6 -9.43 -7.56 19.01
N SER A 7 -9.19 -8.86 18.91
CA SER A 7 -9.83 -9.87 19.78
C SER A 7 -9.47 -9.65 21.25
N ARG A 8 -8.21 -9.32 21.56
CA ARG A 8 -7.79 -8.96 22.93
C ARG A 8 -8.41 -7.65 23.43
N LEU A 9 -8.80 -6.74 22.52
CA LEU A 9 -9.51 -5.50 22.84
C LEU A 9 -11.04 -5.67 22.86
N GLY A 10 -11.56 -6.90 22.76
CA GLY A 10 -13.00 -7.20 22.89
C GLY A 10 -13.84 -6.92 21.65
N LEU A 11 -13.25 -6.67 20.48
CA LEU A 11 -13.99 -6.41 19.25
C LEU A 11 -14.55 -7.71 18.65
N PRO A 12 -15.84 -7.75 18.26
CA PRO A 12 -16.43 -8.93 17.62
C PRO A 12 -15.74 -9.22 16.28
N GLY A 13 -15.53 -10.52 15.98
CA GLY A 13 -14.77 -10.97 14.80
C GLY A 13 -15.25 -10.39 13.47
N GLY A 14 -16.57 -10.17 13.33
CA GLY A 14 -17.15 -9.52 12.14
C GLY A 14 -16.67 -8.07 11.91
N THR A 15 -16.41 -7.32 12.98
CA THR A 15 -15.86 -5.94 12.89
C THR A 15 -14.39 -5.97 12.45
N ILE A 16 -13.63 -6.95 12.91
CA ILE A 16 -12.22 -7.12 12.55
C ILE A 16 -12.09 -7.41 11.05
N THR A 17 -12.88 -8.35 10.54
CA THR A 17 -12.91 -8.69 9.11
C THR A 17 -13.29 -7.47 8.28
N ARG A 18 -14.28 -6.69 8.71
CA ARG A 18 -14.68 -5.45 8.02
C ARG A 18 -13.55 -4.42 7.96
N ILE A 19 -12.84 -4.16 9.06
CA ILE A 19 -11.71 -3.22 9.10
C ILE A 19 -10.59 -3.69 8.17
N PHE A 20 -10.32 -5.00 8.16
CA PHE A 20 -9.30 -5.58 7.29
C PHE A 20 -9.66 -5.47 5.81
N SER A 21 -10.88 -5.86 5.43
CA SER A 21 -11.39 -5.72 4.06
C SER A 21 -11.39 -4.26 3.61
N LEU A 22 -11.79 -3.33 4.49
CA LEU A 22 -11.76 -1.90 4.20
C LEU A 22 -10.32 -1.41 3.96
N SER A 23 -9.37 -1.86 4.78
CA SER A 23 -7.95 -1.49 4.64
C SER A 23 -7.36 -1.97 3.31
N ILE A 24 -7.64 -3.23 2.94
CA ILE A 24 -7.18 -3.80 1.66
C ILE A 24 -7.81 -3.02 0.51
N THR A 25 -9.12 -2.83 0.54
CA THR A 25 -9.85 -2.10 -0.51
C THR A 25 -9.31 -0.68 -0.66
N THR A 26 -9.05 0.01 0.46
CA THR A 26 -8.47 1.36 0.45
C THR A 26 -7.13 1.40 -0.27
N ASN A 27 -6.23 0.48 0.07
CA ASN A 27 -4.90 0.40 -0.55
C ASN A 27 -5.00 0.17 -2.07
N TRP A 28 -5.80 -0.82 -2.48
CA TRP A 28 -5.98 -1.14 -3.89
C TRP A 28 -6.70 -0.02 -4.66
N LEU A 29 -7.61 0.73 -4.04
CA LEU A 29 -8.25 1.88 -4.70
C LEU A 29 -7.23 2.96 -5.08
N GLY A 30 -6.30 3.29 -4.18
CA GLY A 30 -5.23 4.25 -4.51
C GLY A 30 -4.28 3.71 -5.58
N TYR A 31 -3.97 2.41 -5.53
CA TYR A 31 -3.19 1.73 -6.57
C TYR A 31 -3.86 1.82 -7.94
N ILE A 32 -5.14 1.41 -8.04
CA ILE A 32 -5.89 1.39 -9.31
C ILE A 32 -6.02 2.80 -9.88
N LEU A 33 -6.24 3.81 -9.03
CA LEU A 33 -6.28 5.21 -9.48
C LEU A 33 -4.93 5.65 -10.07
N LEU A 34 -3.84 5.49 -9.31
CA LEU A 34 -2.51 5.96 -9.75
C LEU A 34 -2.00 5.16 -10.94
N GLY A 35 -2.14 3.83 -10.92
CA GLY A 35 -1.80 2.96 -12.03
C GLY A 35 -2.62 3.29 -13.27
N GLY A 36 -3.93 3.52 -13.10
CA GLY A 36 -4.80 3.97 -14.17
C GLY A 36 -4.32 5.26 -14.84
N VAL A 37 -3.99 6.29 -14.05
CA VAL A 37 -3.47 7.57 -14.56
C VAL A 37 -2.11 7.38 -15.25
N ILE A 38 -1.15 6.75 -14.58
CA ILE A 38 0.24 6.63 -15.03
C ILE A 38 0.34 5.76 -16.29
N PHE A 39 -0.36 4.63 -16.32
CA PHE A 39 -0.36 3.72 -17.48
C PHE A 39 -1.08 4.33 -18.67
N THR A 40 -2.11 5.16 -18.46
CA THR A 40 -2.82 5.86 -19.55
C THR A 40 -1.96 6.97 -20.16
N ILE A 41 -1.23 7.74 -19.35
CA ILE A 41 -0.32 8.79 -19.86
C ILE A 41 0.83 8.17 -20.65
N GLY A 42 1.22 6.94 -20.33
CA GLY A 42 2.28 6.22 -21.06
C GLY A 42 3.68 6.69 -20.65
N VAL A 43 3.85 7.20 -19.42
CA VAL A 43 5.18 7.56 -18.90
C VAL A 43 6.07 6.34 -18.63
N VAL A 44 5.48 5.15 -18.49
CA VAL A 44 6.21 3.89 -18.27
C VAL A 44 6.55 3.27 -19.61
N GLN A 45 7.81 3.38 -20.02
CA GLN A 45 8.34 2.66 -21.17
C GLN A 45 8.76 1.26 -20.71
N LEU A 46 8.13 0.24 -21.28
CA LEU A 46 8.49 -1.15 -21.04
C LEU A 46 9.65 -1.53 -21.97
N PRO A 47 10.58 -2.40 -21.55
CA PRO A 47 11.68 -2.82 -22.40
C PRO A 47 11.14 -3.62 -23.58
N ALA A 48 11.67 -3.39 -24.78
CA ALA A 48 11.16 -3.99 -26.03
C ALA A 48 11.13 -5.53 -26.07
N HIS A 49 11.80 -6.20 -25.13
CA HIS A 49 11.84 -7.66 -25.03
C HIS A 49 10.71 -8.25 -24.18
N TRP A 50 9.87 -7.43 -23.54
CA TRP A 50 8.68 -7.90 -22.84
C TRP A 50 7.50 -8.10 -23.79
N TYR A 51 6.69 -9.13 -23.53
CA TYR A 51 5.53 -9.50 -24.34
C TYR A 51 4.38 -8.47 -24.28
N ILE A 52 4.49 -7.46 -23.41
CA ILE A 52 3.46 -6.43 -23.20
C ILE A 52 3.87 -5.18 -23.96
N ASP A 53 3.07 -4.80 -24.95
CA ASP A 53 3.22 -3.56 -25.69
C ASP A 53 2.69 -2.36 -24.91
N GLU A 54 3.16 -1.16 -25.26
CA GLU A 54 2.70 0.09 -24.65
C GLU A 54 1.19 0.30 -24.83
N ALA A 55 0.62 -0.21 -25.93
CA ALA A 55 -0.81 -0.12 -26.18
C ALA A 55 -1.63 -0.96 -25.18
N THR A 56 -1.21 -2.20 -24.87
CA THR A 56 -1.86 -2.99 -23.81
C THR A 56 -1.76 -2.32 -22.46
N LEU A 57 -0.61 -1.72 -22.13
CA LEU A 57 -0.45 -1.00 -20.86
C LEU A 57 -1.39 0.21 -20.77
N ARG A 58 -1.56 0.97 -21.86
CA ARG A 58 -2.52 2.08 -21.94
C ARG A 58 -3.96 1.62 -21.84
N ILE A 59 -4.34 0.55 -22.54
CA ILE A 59 -5.68 -0.05 -22.45
C ILE A 59 -5.98 -0.47 -21.02
N LEU A 60 -5.01 -1.13 -20.36
CA LEU A 60 -5.12 -1.51 -18.96
C LEU A 60 -5.33 -0.27 -18.07
N GLY A 61 -4.56 0.80 -18.30
CA GLY A 61 -4.73 2.08 -17.61
C GLY A 61 -6.15 2.64 -17.72
N ILE A 62 -6.71 2.66 -18.93
CA ILE A 62 -8.08 3.13 -19.19
C ILE A 62 -9.10 2.24 -18.45
N VAL A 63 -8.94 0.91 -18.50
CA VAL A 63 -9.82 -0.03 -17.79
C VAL A 63 -9.79 0.21 -16.28
N LEU A 64 -8.61 0.44 -15.70
CA LEU A 64 -8.46 0.77 -14.27
C LEU A 64 -9.19 2.08 -13.90
N LEU A 65 -9.09 3.11 -14.75
CA LEU A 65 -9.80 4.37 -14.56
C LEU A 65 -11.32 4.20 -14.66
N LEU A 66 -11.81 3.37 -15.59
CA LEU A 66 -13.22 3.03 -15.70
C LEU A 66 -13.74 2.32 -14.45
N ILE A 67 -12.96 1.40 -13.86
CA ILE A 67 -13.31 0.75 -12.60
C ILE A 67 -13.49 1.77 -11.48
N ILE A 68 -12.58 2.74 -11.38
CA ILE A 68 -12.69 3.82 -10.38
C ILE A 68 -13.90 4.71 -10.65
N ALA A 69 -14.17 5.07 -11.91
CA ALA A 69 -15.32 5.87 -12.28
C ALA A 69 -16.64 5.17 -11.90
N VAL A 70 -16.75 3.87 -12.19
CA VAL A 70 -17.91 3.04 -11.81
C VAL A 70 -18.03 2.93 -10.29
N TYR A 71 -16.93 2.75 -9.57
CA TYR A 71 -16.93 2.68 -8.10
C TYR A 71 -17.41 4.00 -7.48
N LEU A 72 -16.86 5.13 -7.93
CA LEU A 72 -17.25 6.46 -7.48
C LEU A 72 -18.71 6.77 -7.83
N TRP A 73 -19.16 6.40 -9.02
CA TRP A 73 -20.56 6.50 -9.43
C TRP A 73 -21.47 5.66 -8.53
N ALA A 74 -21.12 4.39 -8.27
CA ALA A 74 -21.86 3.54 -7.35
C ALA A 74 -21.92 4.13 -5.92
N CYS A 75 -20.81 4.70 -5.42
CA CYS A 75 -20.75 5.37 -4.12
C CYS A 75 -21.58 6.67 -4.07
N ALA A 76 -21.74 7.38 -5.18
CA ALA A 76 -22.54 8.60 -5.26
C ALA A 76 -24.04 8.30 -5.39
N PHE A 77 -24.43 7.31 -6.20
CA PHE A 77 -25.83 7.04 -6.55
C PHE A 77 -26.50 5.93 -5.73
N ALA A 78 -25.76 5.16 -4.92
CA ALA A 78 -26.34 4.13 -4.06
C ALA A 78 -27.20 4.73 -2.93
N LYS A 79 -28.53 4.73 -3.14
CA LYS A 79 -29.54 5.11 -2.12
C LYS A 79 -29.64 4.11 -0.96
N ARG A 80 -29.23 2.85 -1.13
CA ARG A 80 -29.19 1.82 -0.07
C ARG A 80 -27.75 1.51 0.31
N ARG A 81 -27.29 2.07 1.44
CA ARG A 81 -25.91 1.94 1.95
C ARG A 81 -25.62 0.64 2.71
N HIS A 82 -26.60 -0.24 2.83
CA HIS A 82 -26.47 -1.55 3.48
C HIS A 82 -26.81 -2.63 2.47
N MET A 83 -25.80 -3.28 1.90
CA MET A 83 -25.98 -4.38 0.97
C MET A 83 -25.43 -5.66 1.60
N THR A 84 -26.33 -6.59 1.92
CA THR A 84 -25.95 -7.88 2.49
C THR A 84 -25.61 -8.82 1.33
N ILE A 85 -24.35 -8.83 0.88
CA ILE A 85 -23.87 -9.79 -0.12
C ILE A 85 -23.30 -10.99 0.63
N LYS A 86 -23.86 -12.19 0.35
CA LYS A 86 -23.42 -13.49 0.92
C LYS A 86 -23.27 -13.49 2.46
N GLY A 87 -24.23 -12.91 3.18
CA GLY A 87 -24.24 -12.87 4.66
C GLY A 87 -23.26 -11.87 5.30
N GLN A 88 -22.45 -11.17 4.51
CA GLN A 88 -21.58 -10.09 4.97
C GLN A 88 -22.29 -8.74 4.74
N LYS A 89 -22.44 -7.93 5.80
CA LYS A 89 -22.99 -6.56 5.70
C LYS A 89 -21.96 -5.65 5.02
N LEU A 90 -21.95 -5.63 3.69
CA LEU A 90 -21.17 -4.69 2.90
C LEU A 90 -21.83 -3.31 3.01
N VAL A 91 -21.21 -2.41 3.77
CA VAL A 91 -21.65 -1.02 3.79
C VAL A 91 -20.83 -0.30 2.76
N LEU A 92 -21.50 0.15 1.69
CA LEU A 92 -20.86 1.02 0.71
C LEU A 92 -20.46 2.32 1.43
N PRO A 93 -19.17 2.71 1.37
CA PRO A 93 -18.74 3.95 1.98
C PRO A 93 -19.44 5.14 1.32
N SER A 94 -19.74 6.18 2.11
CA SER A 94 -20.23 7.44 1.55
C SER A 94 -19.23 8.00 0.54
N TRP A 95 -19.71 8.72 -0.49
CA TRP A 95 -18.87 9.41 -1.47
C TRP A 95 -17.66 10.13 -0.83
N LYS A 96 -17.89 10.94 0.21
CA LYS A 96 -16.83 11.68 0.91
C LYS A 96 -15.76 10.75 1.51
N PHE A 97 -16.19 9.62 2.06
CA PHE A 97 -15.28 8.63 2.62
C PHE A 97 -14.52 7.87 1.53
N ALA A 98 -15.17 7.53 0.42
CA ALA A 98 -14.53 6.87 -0.72
C ALA A 98 -13.44 7.76 -1.34
N VAL A 99 -13.71 9.06 -1.52
CA VAL A 99 -12.72 10.03 -1.98
C VAL A 99 -11.57 10.18 -0.98
N LEU A 100 -11.86 10.24 0.33
CA LEU A 100 -10.82 10.29 1.35
C LEU A 100 -9.95 9.03 1.36
N GLN A 101 -10.55 7.84 1.20
CA GLN A 101 -9.82 6.58 1.09
C GLN A 101 -8.87 6.60 -0.10
N MET A 102 -9.34 7.05 -1.26
CA MET A 102 -8.51 7.19 -2.45
C MET A 102 -7.39 8.19 -2.22
N ALA A 103 -7.68 9.38 -1.68
CA ALA A 103 -6.67 10.40 -1.41
C ALA A 103 -5.57 9.91 -0.46
N VAL A 104 -5.95 9.29 0.67
CA VAL A 104 -4.99 8.76 1.65
C VAL A 104 -4.17 7.62 1.06
N SER A 105 -4.80 6.71 0.31
CA SER A 105 -4.09 5.60 -0.31
C SER A 105 -3.15 6.06 -1.42
N SER A 106 -3.58 7.01 -2.26
CA SER A 106 -2.75 7.56 -3.31
C SER A 106 -1.58 8.34 -2.71
N ALA A 107 -1.81 9.14 -1.67
CA ALA A 107 -0.73 9.82 -0.95
C ALA A 107 0.29 8.83 -0.37
N ASN A 108 -0.17 7.69 0.16
CA ASN A 108 0.73 6.62 0.64
C ASN A 108 1.61 6.06 -0.50
N TRP A 109 1.02 5.71 -1.65
CA TRP A 109 1.78 5.22 -2.81
C TRP A 109 2.73 6.27 -3.37
N MET A 110 2.28 7.52 -3.46
CA MET A 110 3.11 8.64 -3.90
C MET A 110 4.28 8.90 -2.95
N ALA A 111 4.07 8.76 -1.63
CA ALA A 111 5.13 8.87 -0.63
C ALA A 111 6.16 7.74 -0.76
N MET A 112 5.72 6.50 -0.96
CA MET A 112 6.63 5.37 -1.24
C MET A 112 7.47 5.65 -2.49
N GLY A 113 6.84 6.09 -3.59
CA GLY A 113 7.54 6.46 -4.82
C GLY A 113 8.50 7.63 -4.62
N ALA A 114 8.14 8.63 -3.80
CA ALA A 114 8.96 9.80 -3.53
C ALA A 114 10.21 9.43 -2.74
N ILE A 115 10.10 8.55 -1.73
CA ILE A 115 11.25 8.07 -0.98
C ILE A 115 12.24 7.37 -1.94
N ILE A 116 11.75 6.48 -2.81
CA ILE A 116 12.62 5.78 -3.76
C ILE A 116 13.25 6.77 -4.74
N TRP A 117 12.48 7.70 -5.29
CA TRP A 117 12.96 8.72 -6.22
C TRP A 117 14.06 9.60 -5.62
N LEU A 118 13.86 10.08 -4.39
CA LEU A 118 14.87 10.84 -3.64
C LEU A 118 16.14 10.02 -3.37
N LEU A 119 16.00 8.73 -3.09
CA LEU A 119 17.14 7.84 -2.82
C LEU A 119 17.91 7.46 -4.09
N ILE A 120 17.26 7.45 -5.26
CA ILE A 120 17.90 7.20 -6.55
C ILE A 120 18.73 8.41 -7.01
N GLY A 121 18.35 9.62 -6.58
CA GLY A 121 19.12 10.84 -6.84
C GLY A 121 18.44 11.86 -7.77
N GLU A 122 17.11 11.81 -7.94
CA GLU A 122 16.32 12.76 -8.75
C GLU A 122 16.61 12.81 -10.26
N ASP A 123 17.61 12.09 -10.75
CA ASP A 123 18.00 12.05 -12.18
C ASP A 123 16.92 11.44 -13.11
N VAL A 124 15.97 10.70 -12.53
CA VAL A 124 14.91 9.99 -13.26
C VAL A 124 13.56 10.68 -13.02
N ASN A 125 12.66 10.68 -14.00
CA ASN A 125 11.32 11.26 -13.82
C ASN A 125 10.55 10.57 -12.66
N TYR A 126 9.99 11.38 -11.74
CA TYR A 126 9.21 10.87 -10.60
C TYR A 126 8.04 9.96 -11.00
N PHE A 127 7.27 10.34 -12.03
CA PHE A 127 6.12 9.55 -12.49
C PHE A 127 6.56 8.23 -13.12
N PHE A 128 7.75 8.19 -13.72
CA PHE A 128 8.34 6.94 -14.18
C PHE A 128 8.67 6.03 -13.01
N VAL A 129 9.40 6.53 -12.00
CA VAL A 129 9.73 5.76 -10.77
C VAL A 129 8.47 5.24 -10.06
N LEU A 130 7.44 6.09 -9.95
CA LEU A 130 6.15 5.70 -9.39
C LEU A 130 5.47 4.62 -10.23
N GLY A 131 5.53 4.72 -11.56
CA GLY A 131 5.02 3.69 -12.47
C GLY A 131 5.76 2.35 -12.33
N VAL A 132 7.09 2.37 -12.27
CA VAL A 132 7.93 1.19 -12.02
C VAL A 132 7.58 0.55 -10.68
N LEU A 133 7.37 1.34 -9.62
CA LEU A 133 6.92 0.85 -8.31
C LEU A 133 5.56 0.15 -8.40
N LEU A 134 4.61 0.71 -9.15
CA LEU A 134 3.28 0.13 -9.33
C LEU A 134 3.35 -1.18 -10.11
N VAL A 135 4.12 -1.24 -11.20
CA VAL A 135 4.36 -2.49 -11.96
C VAL A 135 5.02 -3.55 -11.08
N SER A 136 6.06 -3.17 -10.33
CA SER A 136 6.77 -4.04 -9.39
C SER A 136 5.83 -4.63 -8.35
N SER A 137 4.84 -3.86 -7.89
CA SER A 137 3.89 -4.29 -6.88
C SER A 137 2.93 -5.37 -7.41
N ILE A 138 2.45 -5.25 -8.65
CA ILE A 138 1.65 -6.33 -9.29
C ILE A 138 2.51 -7.57 -9.50
N ALA A 139 3.74 -7.41 -10.01
CA ALA A 139 4.65 -8.52 -10.20
C ALA A 139 4.91 -9.27 -8.88
N GLY A 140 5.13 -8.53 -7.78
CA GLY A 140 5.31 -9.09 -6.45
C GLY A 140 4.09 -9.89 -5.96
N VAL A 141 2.87 -9.44 -6.29
CA VAL A 141 1.63 -10.16 -5.96
C VAL A 141 1.51 -11.46 -6.76
N ILE A 142 1.84 -11.45 -8.06
CA ILE A 142 1.77 -12.62 -8.94
C ILE A 142 2.77 -13.69 -8.50
N VAL A 143 4.00 -13.29 -8.17
CA VAL A 143 5.08 -14.22 -7.83
C VAL A 143 4.95 -14.74 -6.39
N HIS A 144 4.06 -14.16 -5.56
CA HIS A 144 3.80 -14.56 -4.18
C HIS A 144 5.05 -14.65 -3.28
N ILE A 145 6.13 -13.91 -3.60
CA ILE A 145 7.34 -13.90 -2.78
C ILE A 145 7.11 -13.02 -1.54
N PRO A 146 7.37 -13.53 -0.32
CA PRO A 146 7.22 -12.76 0.90
C PRO A 146 8.11 -11.51 0.88
N ALA A 147 7.50 -10.36 1.23
CA ALA A 147 8.10 -9.03 1.19
C ALA A 147 8.59 -8.55 -0.20
N GLY A 148 8.29 -9.27 -1.29
CA GLY A 148 8.67 -8.90 -2.65
C GLY A 148 10.18 -8.80 -2.87
N ILE A 149 10.96 -9.52 -2.06
CA ILE A 149 12.43 -9.51 -2.11
C ILE A 149 12.88 -10.09 -3.46
N GLY A 150 13.73 -9.36 -4.18
CA GLY A 150 14.23 -9.75 -5.49
C GLY A 150 13.32 -9.36 -6.64
N VAL A 151 11.98 -9.41 -6.46
CA VAL A 151 11.03 -9.01 -7.52
C VAL A 151 11.09 -7.50 -7.75
N LEU A 152 11.05 -6.73 -6.67
CA LEU A 152 11.09 -5.26 -6.76
C LEU A 152 12.42 -4.81 -7.40
N GLU A 153 13.54 -5.37 -6.95
CA GLU A 153 14.86 -5.11 -7.52
C GLU A 153 14.92 -5.47 -9.00
N ALA A 154 14.48 -6.66 -9.38
CA ALA A 154 14.54 -7.12 -10.76
C ALA A 154 13.74 -6.23 -11.69
N VAL A 155 12.52 -5.83 -11.28
CA VAL A 155 11.67 -4.95 -12.09
C VAL A 155 12.26 -3.54 -12.19
N PHE A 156 12.81 -2.98 -11.10
CA PHE A 156 13.47 -1.68 -11.15
C PHE A 156 14.72 -1.70 -12.03
N ILE A 157 15.57 -2.72 -11.90
CA ILE A 157 16.77 -2.87 -12.75
C ILE A 157 16.36 -3.02 -14.21
N ALA A 158 15.34 -3.83 -14.51
CA ALA A 158 14.88 -4.04 -15.88
C ALA A 158 14.30 -2.76 -16.51
N LEU A 159 13.51 -1.98 -15.74
CA LEU A 159 12.84 -0.79 -16.26
C LEU A 159 13.74 0.46 -16.26
N LEU A 160 14.68 0.59 -15.32
CA LEU A 160 15.65 1.69 -15.30
C LEU A 160 16.94 1.36 -16.07
N ALA A 161 17.05 0.19 -16.72
CA ALA A 161 18.23 -0.18 -17.51
C ALA A 161 18.54 0.81 -18.66
N GLY A 162 17.53 1.52 -19.17
CA GLY A 162 17.70 2.56 -20.19
C GLY A 162 18.10 3.94 -19.63
N GLU A 163 18.08 4.12 -18.30
CA GLU A 163 18.47 5.36 -17.63
C GLU A 163 19.96 5.32 -17.22
N HIS A 164 20.56 6.48 -16.99
CA HIS A 164 21.98 6.59 -16.59
C HIS A 164 22.25 6.19 -15.12
N VAL A 165 21.40 5.35 -14.54
CA VAL A 165 21.47 4.94 -13.14
C VAL A 165 22.18 3.59 -13.03
N SER A 166 23.25 3.54 -12.23
CA SER A 166 23.97 2.29 -12.01
C SER A 166 23.09 1.26 -11.27
N GLN A 167 23.24 -0.03 -11.60
CA GLN A 167 22.54 -1.11 -10.89
C GLN A 167 22.83 -1.09 -9.38
N GLY A 168 24.05 -0.73 -8.99
CA GLY A 168 24.44 -0.58 -7.59
C GLY A 168 23.64 0.50 -6.87
N THR A 169 23.44 1.65 -7.52
CA THR A 169 22.62 2.75 -7.00
C THR A 169 21.16 2.32 -6.80
N ILE A 170 20.58 1.61 -7.77
CA ILE A 170 19.20 1.10 -7.68
C ILE A 170 19.06 0.17 -6.46
N ILE A 171 19.95 -0.81 -6.33
CA ILE A 171 19.91 -1.76 -5.21
C ILE A 171 20.08 -1.03 -3.87
N ALA A 172 21.03 -0.10 -3.78
CA ALA A 172 21.26 0.69 -2.57
C ALA A 172 20.03 1.52 -2.19
N ALA A 173 19.40 2.19 -3.16
CA ALA A 173 18.19 2.98 -2.95
C ALA A 173 17.01 2.11 -2.46
N LEU A 174 16.81 0.93 -3.05
CA LEU A 174 15.75 0.01 -2.64
C LEU A 174 15.97 -0.59 -1.26
N LEU A 175 17.22 -0.90 -0.90
CA LEU A 175 17.58 -1.32 0.45
C LEU A 175 17.35 -0.20 1.47
N ALA A 176 17.76 1.02 1.16
CA ALA A 176 17.52 2.19 2.01
C ALA A 176 16.01 2.47 2.16
N TYR A 177 15.24 2.35 1.08
CA TYR A 177 13.78 2.43 1.12
C TYR A 177 13.19 1.40 2.10
N ARG A 178 13.64 0.15 2.08
CA ARG A 178 13.19 -0.87 3.06
C ARG A 178 13.57 -0.51 4.49
N MET A 179 14.77 0.04 4.72
CA MET A 179 15.18 0.49 6.06
C MET A 179 14.25 1.58 6.58
N LEU A 180 13.93 2.57 5.75
CA LEU A 180 13.07 3.69 6.13
C LEU A 180 11.59 3.28 6.26
N TYR A 181 11.10 2.42 5.37
CA TYR A 181 9.67 2.11 5.29
C TYR A 181 9.26 0.90 6.14
N TYR A 182 10.15 -0.10 6.32
CA TYR A 182 9.83 -1.32 7.05
C TYR A 182 10.51 -1.37 8.42
N PHE A 183 11.82 -1.13 8.47
CA PHE A 183 12.59 -1.32 9.71
C PHE A 183 12.43 -0.17 10.69
N LEU A 184 12.42 1.08 10.22
CA LEU A 184 12.28 2.24 11.10
C LEU A 184 10.93 2.25 11.83
N PRO A 185 9.76 2.06 11.18
CA PRO A 185 8.49 1.97 11.90
C PRO A 185 8.42 0.76 12.83
N LEU A 186 9.05 -0.37 12.47
CA LEU A 186 9.10 -1.56 13.32
C LEU A 186 9.94 -1.30 14.58
N ALA A 187 11.09 -0.64 14.45
CA ALA A 187 11.93 -0.27 15.58
C ALA A 187 11.19 0.68 16.52
N LEU A 188 10.56 1.74 15.98
CA LEU A 188 9.74 2.66 16.75
C LEU A 188 8.59 1.96 17.47
N ALA A 189 7.85 1.09 16.77
CA ALA A 189 6.75 0.32 17.37
C ALA A 189 7.24 -0.60 18.50
N THR A 190 8.40 -1.24 18.33
CA THR A 190 9.01 -2.11 19.33
C THR A 190 9.43 -1.31 20.57
N VAL A 191 10.09 -0.17 20.38
CA VAL A 191 10.47 0.72 21.49
C VAL A 191 9.22 1.21 22.24
N CYS A 192 8.21 1.70 21.53
CA CYS A 192 6.95 2.13 22.15
C CYS A 192 6.28 1.01 22.93
N TYR A 193 6.23 -0.21 22.37
CA TYR A 193 5.64 -1.37 23.02
C TYR A 193 6.40 -1.74 24.31
N LEU A 194 7.73 -1.80 24.28
CA LEU A 194 8.56 -2.11 25.45
C LEU A 194 8.43 -1.07 26.56
N VAL A 195 8.32 0.22 26.20
CA VAL A 195 8.08 1.31 27.15
C VAL A 195 6.71 1.16 27.82
N LEU A 196 5.65 0.89 27.03
CA LEU A 196 4.30 0.70 27.54
C LEU A 196 4.20 -0.54 28.44
N GLU A 197 4.80 -1.66 28.05
CA GLU A 197 4.79 -2.89 28.84
C GLU A 197 5.55 -2.70 30.17
N SER A 198 6.70 -2.02 30.13
CA SER A 198 7.49 -1.71 31.31
C SER A 198 6.74 -0.78 32.28
N ARG A 199 5.98 0.20 31.77
CA ARG A 199 5.09 1.05 32.58
C ARG A 199 3.90 0.28 33.16
N ALA A 200 3.28 -0.61 32.38
CA ALA A 200 2.16 -1.43 32.83
C ALA A 200 2.56 -2.42 33.94
N LYS A 201 3.73 -3.06 33.82
CA LYS A 201 4.28 -3.94 34.87
C LYS A 201 4.56 -3.17 36.16
N LYS A 202 5.14 -1.96 36.06
CA LYS A 202 5.38 -1.09 37.21
C LYS A 202 4.09 -0.64 37.90
N LEU A 203 3.04 -0.29 37.14
CA LEU A 203 1.73 0.07 37.71
C LEU A 203 1.05 -1.12 38.41
N ARG A 204 1.08 -2.32 37.81
CA ARG A 204 0.51 -3.53 38.43
C ARG A 204 1.19 -3.89 39.73
N ALA A 205 2.53 -3.89 39.75
CA ALA A 205 3.31 -4.17 40.96
C ALA A 205 3.07 -3.13 42.06
N LYS A 206 2.81 -1.86 41.71
CA LYS A 206 2.45 -0.81 42.67
C LYS A 206 1.05 -1.03 43.25
N ASN A 207 0.07 -1.40 42.43
CA ASN A 207 -1.30 -1.67 42.87
C ASN A 207 -1.40 -2.93 43.73
N GLU A 208 -0.69 -4.01 43.41
CA GLU A 208 -0.65 -5.21 44.24
C GLU A 208 -0.06 -4.93 45.63
N LYS A 209 1.01 -4.12 45.71
CA LYS A 209 1.56 -3.67 47.00
C LYS A 209 0.60 -2.78 47.80
N ALA A 210 -0.26 -2.02 47.13
CA ALA A 210 -1.26 -1.19 47.79
C ALA A 210 -2.49 -1.99 48.26
N LEU A 211 -2.83 -3.09 47.58
CA LEU A 211 -3.91 -4.02 47.97
C LEU A 211 -3.48 -5.01 49.07
N ALA A 212 -2.18 -5.26 49.22
CA ALA A 212 -1.62 -6.14 50.25
C ALA A 212 -1.36 -5.44 51.60
N LYS A 213 -1.78 -4.18 51.74
CA LYS A 213 -1.55 -3.34 52.92
C LYS A 213 -2.89 -2.89 53.49
#